data_AF-A0A3D5JH26-F1
#
_entry.id   AF-A0A3D5JH26-F1
#
_cell.length_a   1.000
_cell.length_b   1.000
_cell.length_c   1.000
_cell.angle_alpha   90.00
_cell.angle_beta   90.00
_cell.angle_gamma   90.00
#
_symmetry.space_group_name_H-M   'P 1'
#
loop_
_entity.id
_entity.type
_entity.pdbx_description
1 polymer ?
#
loop_
_entity_poly.entity_id
_entity_poly.type
_entity_poly.pdbx_seq_one_letter_code
_entity_poly.pdbx_strand_id
1 'polypeptide(L)' 'MSLSVQNFRNYDACRIDIEAPKVLLLGENGAGKTNLMEAVSLLAPGRGLRRAKAEHLPRVSKGETPATDRP' A
#
# COMPACT_ATOMS: atom_id res chain seq x y z
N MET A 1 -4.91 -11.62 -14.42
CA MET A 1 -3.78 -10.90 -13.78
C MET A 1 -3.96 -11.01 -12.27
N SER A 2 -2.91 -11.13 -11.46
CA SER A 2 -3.06 -11.13 -9.99
C SER A 2 -2.14 -10.12 -9.33
N LEU A 3 -2.65 -9.38 -8.34
CA LEU A 3 -1.87 -8.52 -7.47
C LEU A 3 -1.77 -9.16 -6.08
N SER A 4 -0.57 -9.21 -5.52
CA SER A 4 -0.35 -9.67 -4.14
C SER A 4 0.55 -8.69 -3.41
N VAL A 5 0.15 -8.31 -2.20
CA VAL A 5 0.91 -7.43 -1.32
C VAL A 5 1.04 -8.05 0.07
N GLN A 6 2.17 -7.82 0.71
CA GLN A 6 2.46 -8.29 2.07
C GLN A 6 3.21 -7.18 2.82
N ASN A 7 2.86 -6.95 4.09
CA ASN A 7 3.43 -5.90 4.94
C ASN A 7 3.51 -4.53 4.25
N PHE A 8 2.45 -4.15 3.53
CA PHE A 8 2.41 -2.98 2.67
C PHE A 8 1.36 -1.98 3.17
N ARG A 9 1.81 -0.79 3.59
CA ARG A 9 0.94 0.28 4.12
C ARG A 9 0.02 -0.23 5.25
N ASN A 10 -1.29 -0.32 5.02
CA ASN A 10 -2.25 -0.83 6.00
C ASN A 10 -2.61 -2.31 5.78
N TYR A 11 -2.08 -2.98 4.75
CA TYR A 11 -2.33 -4.40 4.49
C TYR A 11 -1.27 -5.28 5.16
N ASP A 12 -1.71 -6.26 5.96
CA ASP A 12 -0.83 -7.35 6.41
C ASP A 12 -0.56 -8.31 5.24
N ALA A 13 -1.63 -8.79 4.61
CA ALA A 13 -1.58 -9.54 3.37
C ALA A 13 -2.87 -9.28 2.57
N CYS A 14 -2.75 -9.17 1.25
CA CYS A 14 -3.90 -9.08 0.35
C CYS A 14 -3.54 -9.67 -1.01
N ARG A 15 -4.42 -10.52 -1.54
CA ARG A 15 -4.35 -11.05 -2.90
C ARG A 15 -5.65 -10.72 -3.64
N ILE A 16 -5.51 -10.20 -4.85
CA ILE A 16 -6.64 -9.86 -5.72
C ILE A 16 -6.36 -10.43 -7.10
N ASP A 17 -7.26 -11.30 -7.56
CA ASP A 17 -7.26 -11.77 -8.93
C ASP A 17 -8.17 -10.85 -9.77
N ILE A 18 -7.62 -10.32 -10.86
CA ILE A 18 -8.26 -9.35 -11.74
C ILE A 18 -8.56 -10.04 -13.06
N GLU A 19 -9.85 -10.20 -13.33
CA GLU A 19 -10.40 -10.83 -14.54
C GLU A 19 -10.96 -9.79 -15.52
N ALA A 20 -11.42 -8.64 -15.02
CA ALA A 20 -12.01 -7.59 -15.82
C ALA A 20 -10.97 -6.56 -16.32
N PRO A 21 -11.15 -5.97 -17.52
CA PRO A 21 -10.24 -4.96 -18.06
C PRO A 21 -10.33 -3.61 -17.33
N LYS A 22 -11.38 -3.37 -16.55
CA LYS A 22 -11.59 -2.16 -15.74
C LYS A 22 -12.01 -2.58 -14.33
N VAL A 23 -11.44 -1.93 -13.33
CA VAL A 23 -11.70 -2.20 -11.91
C VAL A 23 -12.05 -0.89 -11.21
N LEU A 24 -13.10 -0.90 -10.40
CA LEU A 24 -13.49 0.21 -9.53
C LEU A 24 -13.25 -0.18 -8.08
N LEU A 25 -12.48 0.63 -7.34
CA LEU A 25 -12.24 0.42 -5.90
C LEU A 25 -13.24 1.25 -5.09
N LEU A 26 -14.06 0.57 -4.28
CA LEU A 26 -15.08 1.19 -3.42
C LEU A 26 -14.78 0.93 -1.95
N GLY A 27 -15.27 1.81 -1.07
CA GLY A 27 -15.11 1.70 0.38
C GLY A 27 -14.90 3.05 1.06
N GLU A 28 -14.84 3.05 2.37
CA GLU A 28 -14.67 4.26 3.19
C GLU A 28 -13.29 4.91 3.03
N ASN A 29 -13.16 6.17 3.47
CA ASN A 29 -11.87 6.83 3.56
C ASN A 29 -10.98 6.09 4.57
N GLY A 30 -9.71 5.84 4.20
CA GLY A 30 -8.80 5.03 5.03
C GLY A 30 -8.88 3.52 4.79
N ALA A 31 -9.83 3.01 4.00
CA ALA A 31 -9.95 1.57 3.70
C ALA A 31 -8.78 0.99 2.88
N GLY A 32 -7.85 1.81 2.37
CA GLY A 32 -6.66 1.34 1.64
C GLY A 32 -6.77 1.36 0.11
N LYS A 33 -7.80 2.00 -0.47
CA LYS A 33 -7.98 2.12 -1.93
C LYS A 33 -6.75 2.74 -2.63
N THR A 34 -6.26 3.87 -2.11
CA THR A 34 -5.05 4.53 -2.63
C THR A 34 -3.81 3.67 -2.46
N ASN A 35 -3.71 2.93 -1.36
CA ASN A 35 -2.58 2.04 -1.12
C ASN A 35 -2.52 0.94 -2.19
N LEU A 36 -3.67 0.37 -2.58
CA LEU A 36 -3.72 -0.63 -3.65
C LEU A 36 -3.26 -0.06 -5.01
N MET A 37 -3.69 1.17 -5.33
CA MET A 37 -3.22 1.88 -6.53
C MET A 37 -1.71 2.16 -6.48
N GLU A 38 -1.16 2.50 -5.31
CA GLU A 38 0.29 2.65 -5.13
C GLU A 38 1.02 1.33 -5.38
N ALA A 39 0.52 0.20 -4.86
CA ALA A 39 1.12 -1.11 -5.10
C ALA A 39 1.18 -1.45 -6.60
N VAL A 40 0.10 -1.21 -7.35
CA VAL A 40 0.09 -1.37 -8.81
C VAL A 40 1.12 -0.46 -9.47
N SER A 41 1.23 0.79 -9.03
CA SER A 41 2.16 1.74 -9.63
C SER A 41 3.64 1.38 -9.46
N LEU A 42 3.97 0.60 -8.42
CA LEU A 42 5.34 0.10 -8.19
C LEU A 42 5.72 -1.00 -9.20
N LEU A 43 4.74 -1.67 -9.81
CA LEU A 43 4.98 -2.67 -10.84
C LEU A 43 5.25 -2.03 -12.22
N ALA A 44 4.91 -0.75 -12.40
CA ALA A 44 5.27 -0.01 -13.60
C ALA A 44 6.74 0.46 -13.53
N PRO A 45 7.48 0.47 -14.66
CA PRO A 45 8.87 0.94 -14.67
C PRO A 45 8.94 2.40 -14.19
N GLY A 46 9.64 2.65 -13.07
CA GLY A 46 9.73 3.97 -12.43
C GLY A 46 9.69 3.92 -10.90
N ARG A 47 9.23 5.02 -10.27
CA ARG A 47 9.19 5.19 -8.79
C ARG A 47 7.79 5.14 -8.18
N GLY A 48 6.81 4.57 -8.89
CA GLY A 48 5.40 4.56 -8.46
C GLY A 48 4.73 5.94 -8.40
N LEU A 49 3.44 5.97 -8.06
CA LEU A 49 2.54 7.15 -8.12
C LEU A 49 2.97 8.31 -7.22
N ARG A 50 3.74 8.06 -6.15
CA ARG A 50 4.15 9.11 -5.20
C ARG A 50 5.64 9.41 -5.19
N ARG A 51 6.46 8.77 -6.04
CA ARG A 51 7.92 8.69 -5.81
C ARG A 51 8.23 8.34 -4.34
N ALA A 52 7.37 7.51 -3.73
CA ALA A 52 7.46 7.22 -2.31
C ALA A 52 8.79 6.52 -2.07
N LYS A 53 9.60 7.08 -1.17
CA LYS A 53 10.82 6.40 -0.74
C LYS A 53 10.45 5.04 -0.16
N ALA A 54 11.26 4.03 -0.47
CA ALA A 54 11.01 2.66 -0.04
C ALA A 54 10.78 2.56 1.49
N GLU A 55 11.44 3.42 2.27
CA GLU A 55 11.30 3.52 3.73
C GLU A 55 9.87 3.82 4.24
N HIS A 56 8.99 4.36 3.40
CA HIS A 56 7.61 4.69 3.79
C HIS A 56 6.59 3.62 3.40
N LEU A 57 6.98 2.61 2.62
CA LEU A 57 6.09 1.55 2.13
C LEU A 57 5.73 0.49 3.17
N PRO A 58 6.63 0.08 4.10
CA PRO A 58 6.33 -0.91 5.11
C PRO A 58 5.12 -0.53 5.95
N ARG A 59 4.35 -1.54 6.35
CA ARG A 59 3.29 -1.37 7.35
C ARG A 59 3.90 -1.01 8.70
N VAL A 60 3.39 0.06 9.30
CA VAL A 60 3.71 0.43 10.68
C VAL A 60 2.63 -0.16 11.59
N SER A 61 3.02 -1.11 12.44
CA SER A 61 2.16 -1.63 13.51
C SER A 61 1.80 -0.51 14.47
N LYS A 62 0.53 -0.40 14.87
CA LYS A 62 0.00 0.64 15.78
C LYS A 62 0.51 0.54 17.24
N GLY A 63 1.69 -0.02 17.47
CA GLY A 63 2.29 -0.27 18.77
C GLY A 63 3.76 0.14 18.91
N GLU A 64 4.41 0.62 17.85
CA GLU A 64 5.70 1.30 17.99
C GLU A 64 5.43 2.80 18.20
N THR A 65 5.33 3.17 19.47
CA THR A 65 5.58 4.55 19.88
C THR A 65 6.97 4.89 19.36
N PRO A 66 7.15 5.89 18.48
CA PRO A 66 8.50 6.39 18.23
C PRO A 66 9.05 6.79 19.59
N ALA A 67 10.17 6.18 19.99
CA ALA A 67 10.87 6.53 21.20
C ALA A 67 10.95 8.05 21.22
N THR A 68 10.26 8.65 22.19
CA THR A 68 10.22 10.09 22.37
C THR A 68 11.64 10.49 22.71
N ASP A 69 12.37 10.94 21.70
CA ASP A 69 13.63 11.64 21.90
C ASP A 69 13.28 13.00 22.48
N ARG A 70 13.43 13.09 23.80
CA ARG A 70 13.56 14.33 24.56
C ARG A 70 14.37 14.04 25.82
N PRO A 71 15.17 14.99 26.31
CA PRO A 71 15.50 16.31 25.76
C PRO A 71 16.79 16.37 24.93
#